data_AF-A0A935VBH1-F1
#
_entry.id   AF-A0A935VBH1-F1
#
_cell.length_a   1.000
_cell.length_b   1.000
_cell.length_c   1.000
_cell.angle_alpha   90.00
_cell.angle_beta   90.00
_cell.angle_gamma   90.00
#
_symmetry.space_group_name_H-M   'P 1'
#
loop_
_entity.id
_entity.type
_entity.pdbx_description
1 polymer ?
#
loop_
_entity_poly.entity_id
_entity_poly.type
_entity_poly.pdbx_seq_one_letter_code
_entity_poly.pdbx_strand_id
1 'polypeptide(L)'
;MTQLTPEILELSLRPKNVGIAANADGFGADVDLACGSVVRFSISLSIDGKAVTGVRFNSNGCGYMVAVADALSSHLSGRHLNSLGGLQQIDLAETISTIVGPIPHERGHCAATCIAAVRTAFANCRERRIAGFHGDDPLICSCFGVGEDTIRAVIEQNNADSVDAVTTACNAGGGCGSCRMLIQELIDSVIEPI
;
A
#
# COMPACT_ATOMS: atom_id res chain seq x y z
N MET A 1 12.50 -16.47 -28.94
CA MET A 1 12.78 -16.31 -27.49
C MET A 1 12.80 -14.83 -27.20
N THR A 2 11.76 -14.31 -26.53
CA THR A 2 11.70 -12.90 -26.11
C THR A 2 12.88 -12.62 -25.19
N GLN A 3 13.81 -11.76 -25.61
CA GLN A 3 14.97 -11.39 -24.79
C GLN A 3 14.48 -10.65 -23.54
N LEU A 4 15.01 -11.03 -22.39
CA LEU A 4 14.83 -10.32 -21.14
C LEU A 4 15.48 -8.93 -21.26
N THR A 5 14.84 -7.89 -20.73
CA THR A 5 15.52 -6.60 -20.57
C THR A 5 16.70 -6.76 -19.61
N PRO A 6 17.77 -5.97 -19.76
CA PRO A 6 18.90 -5.99 -18.83
C PRO A 6 18.46 -5.82 -17.37
N GLU A 7 17.45 -4.97 -17.13
CA GLU A 7 16.91 -4.66 -15.81
C GLU A 7 16.19 -5.88 -15.20
N ILE A 8 15.36 -6.59 -15.98
CA ILE A 8 14.70 -7.81 -15.50
C ILE A 8 15.75 -8.88 -15.22
N LEU A 9 16.77 -9.01 -16.07
CA LEU A 9 17.84 -9.98 -15.85
C LEU A 9 18.57 -9.69 -14.54
N GLU A 10 18.99 -8.44 -14.30
CA GLU A 10 19.69 -8.05 -13.08
C GLU A 10 18.85 -8.29 -11.82
N LEU A 11 17.61 -7.78 -11.81
CA LEU A 11 16.70 -7.93 -10.65
C LEU A 11 16.32 -9.39 -10.40
N SER A 12 16.24 -10.22 -11.45
CA SER A 12 15.98 -11.65 -11.29
C SER A 12 17.15 -12.42 -10.69
N LEU A 13 18.39 -12.04 -11.04
CA LEU A 13 19.61 -12.73 -10.60
C LEU A 13 20.09 -12.24 -9.22
N ARG A 14 19.89 -10.96 -8.91
CA ARG A 14 20.36 -10.34 -7.66
C ARG A 14 19.27 -9.49 -6.99
N PRO A 15 18.10 -10.09 -6.66
CA PRO A 15 17.03 -9.38 -5.97
C PRO A 15 17.47 -8.95 -4.57
N LYS A 16 17.09 -7.74 -4.17
CA LYS A 16 17.54 -7.12 -2.91
C LYS A 16 16.59 -7.40 -1.74
N ASN A 17 15.31 -7.65 -2.03
CA ASN A 17 14.25 -7.67 -1.04
C ASN A 17 13.69 -9.08 -0.74
N VAL A 18 14.44 -10.13 -1.09
CA VAL A 18 14.02 -11.50 -0.80
C VAL A 18 13.98 -11.78 0.70
N GLY A 19 12.98 -12.54 1.11
CA GLY A 19 12.80 -13.03 2.47
C GLY A 19 11.50 -12.54 3.11
N ILE A 20 11.46 -12.68 4.42
CA ILE A 20 10.32 -12.31 5.26
C ILE A 20 10.77 -11.20 6.20
N ALA A 21 9.96 -10.14 6.32
CA ALA A 21 10.23 -9.09 7.30
C ALA A 21 10.00 -9.62 8.73
N ALA A 22 10.98 -9.43 9.63
CA ALA A 22 10.99 -10.02 10.96
C ALA A 22 9.81 -9.55 11.85
N ASN A 23 9.35 -8.31 11.66
CA ASN A 23 8.20 -7.72 12.33
C ASN A 23 7.22 -7.21 11.27
N ALA A 24 6.64 -8.12 10.49
CA ALA A 24 5.69 -7.75 9.46
C ALA A 24 4.33 -7.40 10.07
N ASP A 25 3.84 -6.21 9.76
CA ASP A 25 2.50 -5.73 10.10
C ASP A 25 1.42 -6.31 9.18
N GLY A 26 1.80 -6.89 8.05
CA GLY A 26 0.86 -7.55 7.16
C GLY A 26 1.53 -8.52 6.20
N PHE A 27 0.75 -9.52 5.81
CA PHE A 27 1.14 -10.55 4.86
C PHE A 27 0.10 -10.66 3.75
N GLY A 28 0.57 -10.91 2.54
CA GLY A 28 -0.29 -11.12 1.39
C GLY A 28 0.34 -12.11 0.44
N ALA A 29 -0.51 -12.84 -0.27
CA ALA A 29 -0.09 -13.82 -1.24
C ALA A 29 -1.07 -13.83 -2.41
N ASP A 30 -0.56 -14.18 -3.58
CA ASP A 30 -1.40 -14.51 -4.72
C ASP A 30 -0.74 -15.61 -5.56
N VAL A 31 -1.54 -16.25 -6.40
CA VAL A 31 -1.13 -17.36 -7.26
C VAL A 31 -1.56 -17.09 -8.70
N ASP A 32 -0.61 -17.24 -9.61
CA ASP A 32 -0.93 -17.35 -11.03
C ASP A 32 -1.32 -18.79 -11.35
N LEU A 33 -2.61 -19.03 -11.55
CA LEU A 33 -3.16 -20.34 -11.87
C LEU A 33 -2.72 -20.87 -13.25
N ALA A 34 -2.29 -20.01 -14.17
CA ALA A 34 -1.86 -20.43 -15.50
C ALA A 34 -0.54 -21.19 -15.45
N CYS A 35 0.38 -20.79 -14.57
CA CYS A 35 1.71 -21.40 -14.45
C CYS A 35 2.03 -21.98 -13.06
N GLY A 36 1.13 -21.86 -12.08
CA GLY A 36 1.30 -22.33 -10.71
C GLY A 36 2.30 -21.52 -9.89
N SER A 37 2.71 -20.34 -10.36
CA SER A 37 3.65 -19.47 -9.65
C SER A 37 2.94 -18.76 -8.50
N VAL A 38 3.60 -18.71 -7.35
CA VAL A 38 3.12 -18.07 -6.14
C VAL A 38 4.09 -16.96 -5.76
N VAL A 39 3.55 -15.85 -5.28
CA VAL A 39 4.34 -14.78 -4.65
C VAL A 39 3.70 -14.40 -3.32
N ARG A 40 4.54 -14.18 -2.32
CA ARG A 40 4.14 -13.70 -1.00
C ARG A 40 4.91 -12.44 -0.66
N PHE A 41 4.22 -11.47 -0.08
CA PHE A 41 4.79 -10.25 0.46
C PHE A 41 4.59 -10.18 1.96
N SER A 42 5.56 -9.56 2.63
CA SER A 42 5.50 -9.17 4.03
C SER A 42 5.86 -7.69 4.11
N ILE A 43 5.04 -6.92 4.83
CA ILE A 43 5.16 -5.48 4.93
C ILE A 43 5.43 -5.12 6.38
N SER A 44 6.46 -4.30 6.61
CA SER A 44 6.70 -3.62 7.87
C SER A 44 6.39 -2.14 7.72
N LEU A 45 5.70 -1.60 8.71
CA LEU A 45 5.34 -0.20 8.83
C LEU A 45 6.19 0.45 9.92
N SER A 46 6.17 1.77 9.97
CA SER A 46 6.71 2.56 11.07
C SER A 46 5.85 2.38 12.33
N ILE A 47 6.40 2.73 13.49
CA ILE A 47 5.70 2.62 14.79
C ILE A 47 4.41 3.45 14.81
N ASP A 48 4.44 4.64 14.20
CA ASP A 48 3.25 5.49 14.04
C ASP A 48 2.30 4.98 12.94
N GLY A 49 2.69 3.93 12.22
CA GLY A 49 1.91 3.31 11.17
C GLY A 49 1.67 4.22 9.96
N LYS A 50 2.49 5.26 9.74
CA LYS A 50 2.31 6.23 8.65
C LYS A 50 3.19 5.96 7.43
N ALA A 51 4.24 5.16 7.57
CA ALA A 51 5.19 4.87 6.50
C ALA A 51 5.53 3.39 6.42
N VAL A 52 5.97 2.95 5.24
CA VAL A 52 6.45 1.60 4.98
C VAL A 52 7.95 1.56 5.28
N THR A 53 8.36 0.83 6.31
CA THR A 53 9.78 0.67 6.66
C THR A 53 10.46 -0.36 5.78
N GLY A 54 9.72 -1.36 5.31
CA GLY A 54 10.24 -2.32 4.35
C GLY A 54 9.17 -3.24 3.79
N VAL A 55 9.39 -3.67 2.55
CA VAL A 55 8.62 -4.72 1.89
C VAL A 55 9.58 -5.83 1.51
N ARG A 56 9.26 -7.06 1.91
CA ARG A 56 10.04 -8.26 1.56
C ARG A 56 9.15 -9.28 0.89
N PHE A 57 9.74 -10.12 0.03
CA PHE A 57 8.98 -11.09 -0.73
C PHE A 57 9.64 -12.47 -0.83
N ASN A 58 8.83 -13.49 -1.09
CA ASN A 58 9.26 -14.81 -1.50
C ASN A 58 8.40 -15.29 -2.67
N SER A 59 9.03 -15.86 -3.70
CA SER A 59 8.33 -16.41 -4.85
C SER A 59 9.04 -17.65 -5.39
N ASN A 60 8.27 -18.58 -5.95
CA ASN A 60 8.77 -19.69 -6.77
C ASN A 60 8.58 -19.43 -8.28
N GLY A 61 8.15 -18.22 -8.65
CA GLY A 61 7.87 -17.86 -10.03
C GLY A 61 9.11 -17.66 -10.88
N CYS A 62 8.89 -17.43 -12.17
CA CYS A 62 9.98 -17.19 -13.12
C CYS A 62 10.73 -15.87 -12.84
N GLY A 63 11.87 -15.67 -13.50
CA GLY A 63 12.70 -14.47 -13.32
C GLY A 63 11.95 -13.13 -13.49
N TYR A 64 10.92 -13.09 -14.36
CA TYR A 64 10.05 -11.92 -14.48
C TYR A 64 9.28 -11.62 -13.19
N MET A 65 8.70 -12.65 -12.56
CA MET A 65 7.96 -12.50 -11.32
C MET A 65 8.88 -12.02 -10.19
N VAL A 66 10.09 -12.58 -10.10
CA VAL A 66 11.11 -12.16 -9.13
C VAL A 66 11.52 -10.70 -9.36
N ALA A 67 11.81 -10.31 -10.60
CA ALA A 67 12.20 -8.95 -10.92
C ALA A 67 11.10 -7.93 -10.60
N VAL A 68 9.85 -8.23 -10.97
CA VAL A 68 8.70 -7.36 -10.66
C VAL A 68 8.47 -7.28 -9.15
N ALA A 69 8.56 -8.39 -8.43
CA ALA A 69 8.40 -8.40 -6.98
C ALA A 69 9.49 -7.58 -6.27
N ASP A 70 10.74 -7.65 -6.73
CA ASP A 70 11.84 -6.85 -6.18
C ASP A 70 11.68 -5.36 -6.50
N ALA A 71 11.25 -5.02 -7.72
CA ALA A 71 10.97 -3.65 -8.13
C ALA A 71 9.81 -3.04 -7.32
N LEU A 72 8.71 -3.78 -7.12
CA LEU A 72 7.61 -3.36 -6.25
C LEU A 72 8.08 -3.16 -4.82
N SER A 73 8.84 -4.11 -4.27
CA SER A 73 9.36 -4.03 -2.91
C SER A 73 10.23 -2.80 -2.71
N SER A 74 11.14 -2.53 -3.66
CA SER A 74 12.02 -1.36 -3.63
C SER A 74 11.26 -0.04 -3.80
N HIS A 75 10.27 -0.01 -4.69
CA HIS A 75 9.46 1.18 -4.92
C HIS A 75 8.65 1.59 -3.69
N LEU A 76 8.08 0.61 -2.99
CA LEU A 76 7.17 0.84 -1.86
C LEU A 76 7.90 1.07 -0.54
N SER A 77 9.08 0.49 -0.37
CA SER A 77 9.87 0.66 0.86
C SER A 77 10.33 2.11 1.04
N GLY A 78 10.20 2.63 2.25
CA GLY A 78 10.59 4.00 2.61
C GLY A 78 9.56 5.08 2.26
N ARG A 79 8.42 4.72 1.67
CA ARG A 79 7.36 5.69 1.33
C ARG A 79 6.33 5.83 2.43
N HIS A 80 5.74 7.02 2.52
CA HIS A 80 4.55 7.25 3.33
C HIS A 80 3.32 6.59 2.70
N LEU A 81 2.45 6.03 3.52
CA LEU A 81 1.23 5.36 3.04
C LEU A 81 0.27 6.30 2.30
N ASN A 82 0.24 7.58 2.66
CA ASN A 82 -0.58 8.59 1.98
C ASN A 82 -0.08 8.91 0.56
N SER A 83 1.20 8.70 0.25
CA SER A 83 1.76 8.96 -1.08
C SER A 83 1.58 7.78 -2.03
N LEU A 84 1.03 6.66 -1.56
CA LEU A 84 0.82 5.45 -2.36
C LEU A 84 -0.48 5.47 -3.17
N GLY A 85 -1.32 6.50 -3.02
CA GLY A 85 -2.51 6.70 -3.88
C GLY A 85 -3.50 5.53 -3.88
N GLY A 86 -3.57 4.76 -2.79
CA GLY A 86 -4.45 3.59 -2.70
C GLY A 86 -4.00 2.37 -3.51
N LEU A 87 -2.77 2.37 -4.04
CA LEU A 87 -2.15 1.20 -4.72
C LEU A 87 -2.98 0.71 -5.91
N GLN A 88 -3.41 1.64 -6.76
CA GLN A 88 -4.16 1.29 -7.97
C GLN A 88 -3.31 0.41 -8.88
N GLN A 89 -3.94 -0.60 -9.47
CA GLN A 89 -3.23 -1.57 -10.29
C GLN A 89 -2.57 -0.94 -11.51
N ILE A 90 -3.23 0.02 -12.14
CA ILE A 90 -2.72 0.70 -13.33
C ILE A 90 -1.47 1.54 -13.00
N ASP A 91 -1.53 2.35 -11.94
CA ASP A 91 -0.42 3.20 -11.49
C ASP A 91 0.82 2.35 -11.12
N LEU A 92 0.61 1.25 -10.41
CA LEU A 92 1.68 0.33 -10.06
C LEU A 92 2.25 -0.38 -11.30
N ALA A 93 1.40 -0.83 -12.23
CA ALA A 93 1.87 -1.49 -13.45
C ALA A 93 2.71 -0.55 -14.33
N GLU A 94 2.31 0.71 -14.47
CA GLU A 94 3.05 1.74 -15.20
C GLU A 94 4.39 2.05 -14.52
N THR A 95 4.36 2.23 -13.19
CA THR A 95 5.56 2.45 -12.38
C THR A 95 6.56 1.32 -12.54
N ILE A 96 6.12 0.07 -12.45
CA ILE A 96 6.99 -1.10 -12.61
C ILE A 96 7.55 -1.16 -14.02
N SER A 97 6.74 -0.90 -15.05
CA SER A 97 7.20 -0.88 -16.43
C SER A 97 8.28 0.19 -16.68
N THR A 98 8.27 1.28 -15.91
CA THR A 98 9.32 2.31 -15.94
C THR A 98 10.61 1.83 -15.26
N ILE A 99 10.52 0.97 -14.24
CA ILE A 99 11.67 0.45 -13.50
C ILE A 99 12.34 -0.74 -14.22
N VAL A 100 11.55 -1.72 -14.67
CA VAL A 100 12.07 -2.98 -15.23
C VAL A 100 12.07 -3.00 -16.76
N GLY A 101 11.55 -1.94 -17.38
CA GLY A 101 11.34 -1.85 -18.81
C GLY A 101 10.00 -2.49 -19.26
N PRO A 102 9.74 -2.50 -20.58
CA PRO A 102 8.48 -2.97 -21.13
C PRO A 102 8.25 -4.44 -20.81
N ILE A 103 7.10 -4.74 -20.20
CA ILE A 103 6.68 -6.11 -19.91
C ILE A 103 5.91 -6.63 -21.13
N PRO A 104 6.35 -7.73 -21.76
CA PRO A 104 5.61 -8.35 -22.86
C PRO A 104 4.17 -8.69 -22.43
N HIS A 105 3.20 -8.48 -23.32
CA HIS A 105 1.78 -8.73 -23.04
C HIS A 105 1.52 -10.15 -22.48
N GLU A 106 2.19 -11.15 -23.05
CA GLU A 106 2.12 -12.56 -22.62
C GLU A 106 2.59 -12.79 -21.17
N ARG A 107 3.31 -11.85 -20.55
CA ARG A 107 3.81 -11.89 -19.17
C ARG A 107 3.15 -10.88 -18.23
N GLY A 108 2.13 -10.17 -18.70
CA GLY A 108 1.38 -9.21 -17.88
C GLY A 108 0.76 -9.86 -16.62
N HIS A 109 0.43 -11.15 -16.68
CA HIS A 109 -0.08 -11.91 -15.53
C HIS A 109 0.90 -11.93 -14.35
N CYS A 110 2.23 -11.95 -14.59
CA CYS A 110 3.24 -11.95 -13.53
C CYS A 110 3.16 -10.65 -12.73
N ALA A 111 3.02 -9.52 -13.43
CA ALA A 111 2.90 -8.22 -12.79
C ALA A 111 1.57 -8.07 -12.05
N ALA A 112 0.47 -8.49 -12.67
CA ALA A 112 -0.86 -8.46 -12.04
C ALA A 112 -0.89 -9.27 -10.74
N THR A 113 -0.32 -10.49 -10.74
CA THR A 113 -0.25 -11.37 -9.56
C THR A 113 0.59 -10.74 -8.45
N CYS A 114 1.74 -10.15 -8.78
CA CYS A 114 2.55 -9.44 -7.78
C CYS A 114 1.82 -8.25 -7.18
N ILE A 115 1.15 -7.44 -8.00
CA ILE A 115 0.37 -6.28 -7.53
C ILE A 115 -0.78 -6.74 -6.62
N ALA A 116 -1.51 -7.78 -7.02
CA ALA A 116 -2.59 -8.34 -6.20
C ALA A 116 -2.07 -8.85 -4.84
N ALA A 117 -0.97 -9.60 -4.83
CA ALA A 117 -0.36 -10.08 -3.59
C ALA A 117 0.09 -8.94 -2.66
N VAL A 118 0.69 -7.87 -3.19
CA VAL A 118 1.06 -6.67 -2.41
C VAL A 118 -0.18 -5.97 -1.85
N ARG A 119 -1.23 -5.79 -2.67
CA ARG A 119 -2.48 -5.16 -2.22
C ARG A 119 -3.13 -5.95 -1.10
N THR A 120 -3.14 -7.28 -1.20
CA THR A 120 -3.58 -8.18 -0.12
C THR A 120 -2.75 -7.99 1.15
N ALA A 121 -1.43 -7.81 1.03
CA ALA A 121 -0.58 -7.56 2.19
C ALA A 121 -0.92 -6.24 2.90
N PHE A 122 -1.15 -5.15 2.16
CA PHE A 122 -1.58 -3.87 2.74
C PHE A 122 -3.00 -3.93 3.30
N ALA A 123 -3.91 -4.69 2.66
CA ALA A 123 -5.24 -4.94 3.21
C ALA A 123 -5.14 -5.65 4.57
N ASN A 124 -4.24 -6.64 4.70
CA ASN A 124 -4.00 -7.31 5.97
C ASN A 124 -3.39 -6.36 7.03
N CYS A 125 -2.49 -5.45 6.66
CA CYS A 125 -2.02 -4.39 7.57
C CYS A 125 -3.21 -3.56 8.11
N ARG A 126 -4.12 -3.17 7.22
CA ARG A 126 -5.32 -2.40 7.56
C ARG A 126 -6.25 -3.18 8.48
N GLU A 127 -6.54 -4.44 8.17
CA GLU A 127 -7.37 -5.31 9.02
C GLU A 127 -6.81 -5.46 10.44
N ARG A 128 -5.50 -5.72 10.56
CA ARG A 128 -4.83 -5.83 11.86
C ARG A 128 -4.90 -4.54 12.66
N ARG A 129 -4.77 -3.39 12.00
CA ARG A 129 -4.91 -2.09 12.64
C ARG A 129 -6.32 -1.84 13.15
N ILE A 130 -7.32 -2.16 12.35
CA ILE A 130 -8.74 -2.06 12.75
C ILE A 130 -9.02 -2.97 13.94
N ALA A 131 -8.55 -4.22 13.90
CA ALA A 131 -8.71 -5.17 15.01
C ALA A 131 -8.01 -4.71 16.30
N GLY A 132 -6.95 -3.91 16.18
CA GLY A 132 -6.23 -3.29 17.31
C GLY A 132 -6.81 -1.96 17.77
N PHE A 133 -7.87 -1.43 17.13
CA PHE A 133 -8.51 -0.19 17.55
C PHE A 133 -9.39 -0.44 18.78
N HIS A 134 -9.12 0.28 19.87
CA HIS A 134 -9.82 0.16 21.16
C HIS A 134 -10.41 1.50 21.61
N GLY A 135 -10.88 2.34 20.68
CA GLY A 135 -11.56 3.58 21.00
C GLY A 135 -13.05 3.36 21.27
N ASP A 136 -13.64 4.21 22.12
CA ASP A 136 -15.09 4.23 22.35
C ASP A 136 -15.85 4.90 21.19
N ASP A 137 -15.15 5.72 20.39
CA ASP A 137 -15.73 6.49 19.28
C ASP A 137 -15.69 5.77 17.93
N PRO A 138 -16.58 6.13 16.99
CA PRO A 138 -16.61 5.55 15.66
C PRO A 138 -15.27 5.66 14.92
N LEU A 139 -14.81 4.54 14.35
CA LEU A 139 -13.66 4.53 13.45
C LEU A 139 -14.04 5.11 12.08
N ILE A 140 -13.56 6.31 11.78
CA ILE A 140 -13.86 7.03 10.53
C ILE A 140 -12.88 6.62 9.42
N CYS A 141 -11.57 6.65 9.70
CA CYS A 141 -10.55 6.28 8.73
C CYS A 141 -9.91 4.94 9.08
N SER A 142 -10.44 3.89 8.47
CA SER A 142 -9.92 2.53 8.59
C SER A 142 -8.51 2.33 8.00
N CYS A 143 -8.10 3.12 6.99
CA CYS A 143 -6.73 3.02 6.44
C CYS A 143 -5.64 3.37 7.46
N PHE A 144 -5.88 4.40 8.26
CA PHE A 144 -4.89 4.93 9.20
C PHE A 144 -5.25 4.67 10.66
N GLY A 145 -6.44 4.13 10.95
CA GLY A 145 -6.91 3.87 12.30
C GLY A 145 -7.37 5.14 13.03
N VAL A 146 -7.97 6.10 12.32
CA VAL A 146 -8.35 7.40 12.90
C VAL A 146 -9.85 7.41 13.24
N GLY A 147 -10.16 7.64 14.51
CA GLY A 147 -11.53 7.79 15.02
C GLY A 147 -12.09 9.20 14.85
N GLU A 148 -13.39 9.36 15.09
CA GLU A 148 -14.10 10.63 14.98
C GLU A 148 -13.52 11.72 15.88
N ASP A 149 -13.28 11.40 17.16
CA ASP A 149 -12.74 12.34 18.14
C ASP A 149 -11.39 12.93 17.72
N THR A 150 -10.52 12.11 17.14
CA THR A 150 -9.24 12.59 16.62
C THR A 150 -9.45 13.56 15.46
N ILE A 151 -10.42 13.32 14.59
CA ILE A 151 -10.74 14.22 13.47
C ILE A 151 -11.33 15.53 13.99
N ARG A 152 -12.29 15.47 14.93
CA ARG A 152 -12.88 16.67 15.55
C ARG A 152 -11.82 17.51 16.27
N ALA A 153 -10.97 16.88 17.09
CA ALA A 153 -9.88 17.56 17.76
C ALA A 153 -8.92 18.22 16.76
N VAL A 154 -8.63 17.57 15.63
CA VAL A 154 -7.79 18.15 14.57
C VAL A 154 -8.45 19.37 13.92
N ILE A 155 -9.75 19.31 13.63
CA ILE A 155 -10.52 20.41 13.05
C ILE A 155 -10.46 21.64 13.97
N GLU A 156 -10.74 21.44 15.26
CA GLU A 156 -10.76 22.52 16.26
C GLU A 156 -9.36 23.09 16.55
N GLN A 157 -8.36 22.23 16.79
CA GLN A 157 -7.03 22.68 17.22
C GLN A 157 -6.21 23.30 16.09
N ASN A 158 -6.41 22.86 14.85
CA ASN A 158 -5.64 23.34 13.70
C ASN A 158 -6.44 24.29 12.79
N ASN A 159 -7.70 24.60 13.13
CA ASN A 159 -8.65 25.27 12.25
C ASN A 159 -8.67 24.63 10.85
N ALA A 160 -8.72 23.29 10.79
CA ALA A 160 -8.69 22.55 9.53
C ALA A 160 -10.06 22.65 8.84
N ASP A 161 -10.15 23.50 7.83
CA ASP A 161 -11.37 23.83 7.08
C ASP A 161 -11.57 22.99 5.81
N SER A 162 -10.70 22.02 5.57
CA SER A 162 -10.73 21.18 4.39
C SER A 162 -10.25 19.76 4.68
N VAL A 163 -10.74 18.81 3.89
CA VAL A 163 -10.31 17.40 3.98
C VAL A 163 -8.80 17.26 3.82
N ASP A 164 -8.16 18.10 3.01
CA ASP A 164 -6.72 18.05 2.78
C ASP A 164 -5.93 18.60 3.99
N ALA A 165 -6.46 19.61 4.70
CA ALA A 165 -5.90 20.07 5.97
C ALA A 165 -5.99 18.97 7.05
N VAL A 166 -7.14 18.31 7.17
CA VAL A 166 -7.32 17.15 8.07
C VAL A 166 -6.36 16.01 7.69
N THR A 167 -6.26 15.71 6.39
CA THR A 167 -5.33 14.70 5.86
C THR A 167 -3.89 15.02 6.25
N THR A 168 -3.48 16.28 6.18
CA THR A 168 -2.12 16.71 6.53
C THR A 168 -1.84 16.51 8.02
N ALA A 169 -2.83 16.77 8.88
CA ALA A 169 -2.67 16.67 10.33
C ALA A 169 -2.70 15.22 10.85
N CYS A 170 -3.63 14.38 10.38
CA CYS A 170 -3.82 13.04 10.92
C CYS A 170 -3.86 11.89 9.89
N ASN A 171 -3.55 12.15 8.62
CA ASN A 171 -3.62 11.24 7.47
C ASN A 171 -5.01 10.74 7.07
N ALA A 172 -6.04 10.99 7.88
CA ALA A 172 -7.41 10.60 7.54
C ALA A 172 -7.81 11.21 6.18
N GLY A 173 -8.30 10.38 5.26
CA GLY A 173 -8.66 10.81 3.90
C GLY A 173 -7.54 10.72 2.85
N GLY A 174 -6.29 10.49 3.25
CA GLY A 174 -5.13 10.38 2.34
C GLY A 174 -4.83 8.98 1.79
N GLY A 175 -5.62 7.97 2.15
CA GLY A 175 -5.39 6.56 1.80
C GLY A 175 -6.18 6.16 0.57
N CYS A 176 -7.25 5.37 0.78
CA CYS A 176 -8.18 5.02 -0.30
C CYS A 176 -9.22 6.11 -0.61
N GLY A 177 -9.30 7.17 0.21
CA GLY A 177 -10.26 8.27 0.04
C GLY A 177 -11.71 7.98 0.46
N SER A 178 -12.06 6.78 0.90
CA SER A 178 -13.47 6.41 1.17
C SER A 178 -14.12 7.20 2.30
N CYS A 179 -13.33 7.71 3.25
CA CYS A 179 -13.81 8.51 4.39
C CYS A 179 -13.88 10.01 4.11
N ARG A 180 -13.47 10.48 2.93
CA ARG A 180 -13.37 11.94 2.63
C ARG A 180 -14.71 12.66 2.74
N MET A 181 -15.82 12.04 2.31
CA MET A 181 -17.16 12.62 2.44
C MET A 181 -17.57 12.79 3.91
N LEU A 182 -17.32 11.78 4.74
CA LEU A 182 -17.62 11.84 6.17
C LEU A 182 -16.73 12.85 6.90
N ILE A 183 -15.45 12.97 6.50
CA ILE A 183 -14.56 14.03 7.01
C ILE A 183 -15.11 15.42 6.65
N GLN A 184 -15.61 15.62 5.43
CA GLN A 184 -16.21 16.90 5.04
C GLN A 184 -17.44 17.23 5.89
N GLU A 185 -18.32 16.25 6.12
CA GLU A 185 -19.49 16.43 6.98
C GLU A 185 -19.11 16.82 8.43
N LEU A 186 -18.04 16.22 8.96
CA LEU A 186 -17.51 16.60 10.28
C LEU A 186 -16.99 18.04 10.30
N ILE A 187 -16.27 18.47 9.26
CA ILE A 187 -15.78 19.86 9.12
C ILE A 187 -16.96 20.83 9.11
N ASP A 188 -17.96 20.56 8.26
CA ASP A 188 -19.14 21.41 8.10
C ASP A 188 -19.89 21.54 9.44
N SER A 189 -20.01 20.43 10.20
CA SER A 189 -20.68 20.42 11.51
C SER A 189 -19.99 21.26 12.60
N VAL A 190 -18.67 21.42 12.52
CA VAL A 190 -17.88 22.14 13.53
C VAL A 190 -17.79 23.63 13.19
N ILE A 191 -17.68 23.96 11.89
CA ILE A 191 -17.49 25.34 11.42
C ILE A 191 -18.83 26.08 11.30
N GLU A 192 -19.91 25.40 10.88
CA GLU A 192 -21.26 25.96 10.79
C GLU A 192 -22.24 25.14 11.65
N PRO A 193 -22.20 25.29 12.99
CA PRO A 193 -23.17 24.64 13.85
C PRO A 193 -24.57 25.22 13.58
N ILE A 194 -25.49 24.36 13.12
CA ILE A 194 -26.91 24.68 12.85
C ILE A 194 -27.62 25.14 14.13
#